data_AF-A0A7I8IGG4-F1
#
_entry.id   AF-A0A7I8IGG4-F1
#
_cell.length_a   1.000
_cell.length_b   1.000
_cell.length_c   1.000
_cell.angle_alpha   90.00
_cell.angle_beta   90.00
_cell.angle_gamma   90.00
#
_symmetry.space_group_name_H-M   'P 1'
#
loop_
_entity.id
_entity.type
_entity.pdbx_description
1 polymer ?
#
loop_
_entity_poly.entity_id
_entity_poly.type
_entity_poly.pdbx_seq_one_letter_code
_entity_poly.pdbx_strand_id
1 'polypeptide(L)'
;MACSGASFAGNSPTSSFAVAEKATSSGKCEGSTSEREARVMRYREKRKRRRFEKQIRYASRKAYADTRPRIRGRFAKTPEDKQPPLPPPQNVTGWFLS
;
A
#
# COMPACT_ATOMS: atom_id res chain seq x y z
N MET A 1 9.80 -25.49 -16.80
CA MET A 1 9.50 -24.36 -15.89
C MET A 1 10.75 -24.01 -15.11
N ALA A 2 11.42 -22.91 -15.48
CA ALA A 2 12.57 -22.40 -14.72
C ALA A 2 12.17 -21.04 -14.14
N CYS A 3 12.20 -20.92 -12.82
CA CYS A 3 11.97 -19.66 -12.12
C CYS A 3 13.30 -18.92 -12.05
N SER A 4 13.51 -17.95 -12.94
CA SER A 4 14.67 -17.06 -12.90
C SER A 4 14.48 -16.04 -11.78
N GLY A 5 15.23 -16.21 -10.69
CA GLY A 5 15.33 -15.24 -9.60
C GLY A 5 16.05 -13.99 -10.09
N ALA A 6 15.37 -12.85 -10.06
CA ALA A 6 15.98 -11.56 -10.28
C ALA A 6 16.62 -11.08 -8.96
N SER A 7 17.95 -11.07 -8.91
CA SER A 7 18.72 -10.38 -7.88
C SER A 7 18.55 -8.87 -8.08
N PHE A 8 17.88 -8.19 -7.14
CA PHE A 8 17.93 -6.72 -7.11
C PHE A 8 19.13 -6.31 -6.26
N ALA A 9 20.11 -5.69 -6.91
CA ALA A 9 21.18 -4.95 -6.24
C ALA A 9 20.76 -3.49 -6.13
N GLY A 10 20.98 -2.89 -4.96
CA GLY A 10 21.06 -1.43 -4.80
C GLY A 10 19.76 -0.73 -4.41
N ASN A 11 19.66 -0.38 -3.14
CA ASN A 11 19.41 1.01 -2.76
C ASN A 11 19.87 1.22 -1.30
N SER A 12 20.98 1.91 -1.13
CA SER A 12 21.43 2.46 0.15
C SER A 12 20.77 3.82 0.35
N PRO A 13 19.98 4.05 1.41
CA PRO A 13 19.53 5.39 1.74
C PRO A 13 20.61 6.11 2.57
N THR A 14 21.33 7.02 1.94
CA THR A 14 21.99 8.12 2.64
C THR A 14 20.92 9.12 3.08
N SER A 15 20.36 8.90 4.27
CA SER A 15 19.69 9.97 5.01
C SER A 15 19.92 9.72 6.49
N SER A 16 20.66 10.63 7.12
CA SER A 16 20.92 10.70 8.55
C SER A 16 19.63 10.93 9.33
N PHE A 17 18.89 9.84 9.55
CA PHE A 17 18.00 9.69 10.69
C PHE A 17 18.52 8.51 11.48
N ALA A 18 19.10 8.79 12.65
CA ALA A 18 19.40 7.78 13.64
C ALA A 18 18.08 7.17 14.12
N VAL A 19 17.63 6.12 13.43
CA VAL A 19 16.52 5.26 13.87
C VAL A 19 17.16 4.08 14.57
N ALA A 20 16.91 4.01 15.87
CA ALA A 20 17.34 2.93 16.74
C ALA A 20 17.01 1.56 16.11
N GLU A 21 18.07 0.78 15.88
CA GLU A 21 18.05 -0.66 15.63
C GLU A 21 17.24 -1.36 16.73
N LYS A 22 15.98 -1.70 16.47
CA LYS A 22 15.33 -2.80 17.20
C LYS A 22 15.28 -4.00 16.27
N ALA A 23 16.34 -4.79 16.35
CA ALA A 23 16.44 -6.11 15.76
C ALA A 23 15.12 -6.87 15.93
N THR A 24 14.48 -7.23 14.83
CA THR A 24 13.51 -8.32 14.79
C THR A 24 14.30 -9.62 14.88
N SER A 25 14.69 -10.00 16.11
CA SER A 25 15.05 -11.38 16.41
C SER A 25 13.77 -12.16 16.69
N SER A 26 13.59 -13.24 15.96
CA SER A 26 12.64 -14.30 16.24
C SER A 26 12.94 -14.91 17.61
N GLY A 27 12.17 -14.56 18.64
CA GLY A 27 12.27 -15.14 19.97
C GLY A 27 10.98 -14.92 20.77
N LYS A 28 10.33 -16.00 21.21
CA LYS A 28 9.29 -15.93 22.23
C LYS A 28 9.96 -15.64 23.58
N CYS A 29 9.22 -14.95 24.46
CA CYS A 29 9.43 -14.65 25.90
C CYS A 29 10.76 -13.93 26.18
N GLU A 30 10.82 -12.68 26.61
CA GLU A 30 10.15 -12.09 27.78
C GLU A 30 10.14 -10.56 27.55
N GLY A 31 9.06 -10.05 26.94
CA GLY A 31 8.76 -8.63 27.18
C GLY A 31 8.33 -8.56 28.63
N SER A 32 9.10 -7.87 29.46
CA SER A 32 8.78 -7.59 30.87
C SER A 32 7.28 -7.32 31.04
N THR A 33 6.69 -7.77 32.15
CA THR A 33 5.25 -7.64 32.41
C THR A 33 4.72 -6.23 32.11
N SER A 34 5.53 -5.21 32.35
CA SER A 34 5.29 -3.81 32.00
C SER A 34 5.15 -3.54 30.50
N GLU A 35 5.99 -4.12 29.62
CA GLU A 35 5.83 -4.02 28.16
C GLU A 35 4.53 -4.66 27.67
N ARG A 36 4.13 -5.78 28.30
CA ARG A 36 2.86 -6.45 27.98
C ARG A 36 1.67 -5.59 28.41
N GLU A 37 1.71 -5.03 29.61
CA GLU A 37 0.68 -4.14 30.14
C GLU A 37 0.51 -2.91 29.26
N ALA A 38 1.61 -2.26 28.86
CA ALA A 38 1.59 -1.13 27.93
C ALA A 38 0.94 -1.51 26.57
N ARG A 39 1.28 -2.69 26.03
CA ARG A 39 0.68 -3.18 24.78
C ARG A 39 -0.82 -3.46 24.92
N VAL A 40 -1.25 -4.04 26.04
CA VAL A 40 -2.67 -4.32 26.34
C VAL A 40 -3.45 -3.02 26.52
N MET A 41 -2.90 -2.02 27.22
CA MET A 41 -3.53 -0.72 27.39
C MET A 41 -3.72 -0.01 26.05
N ARG A 42 -2.67 0.04 25.22
CA ARG A 42 -2.79 0.58 23.84
C ARG A 42 -3.84 -0.16 23.02
N TYR A 43 -3.96 -1.48 23.17
CA TYR A 43 -5.00 -2.26 22.50
C TYR A 43 -6.41 -1.88 22.99
N ARG A 44 -6.63 -1.77 24.30
CA ARG A 44 -7.93 -1.40 24.90
C ARG A 44 -8.36 -0.01 24.46
N GLU A 45 -7.47 0.96 24.50
CA GLU A 45 -7.71 2.32 23.99
C GLU A 45 -7.99 2.31 22.48
N LYS A 46 -7.19 1.57 21.69
CA LYS A 46 -7.43 1.40 20.26
C LYS A 46 -8.79 0.76 19.95
N ARG A 47 -9.26 -0.16 20.80
CA ARG A 47 -10.57 -0.82 20.67
C ARG A 47 -11.71 0.16 20.93
N LYS A 48 -11.61 1.00 21.96
CA LYS A 48 -12.60 2.03 22.28
C LYS A 48 -12.75 3.07 21.16
N ARG A 49 -11.66 3.44 20.48
CA ARG A 49 -11.66 4.42 19.37
C ARG A 49 -11.96 3.84 17.97
N ARG A 50 -12.41 2.58 17.87
CA ARG A 50 -12.78 2.01 16.56
C ARG A 50 -14.01 2.74 16.03
N ARG A 51 -13.94 3.15 14.77
CA ARG A 51 -15.07 3.76 14.07
C ARG A 51 -15.76 2.65 13.28
N PHE A 52 -17.02 2.38 13.60
CA PHE A 52 -17.85 1.37 12.91
C PHE A 52 -18.74 1.99 11.83
N GLU A 53 -18.95 3.30 11.91
CA GLU A 53 -19.64 4.05 10.88
C GLU A 53 -18.85 4.05 9.57
N LYS A 54 -19.57 4.18 8.46
CA LYS A 54 -18.97 4.23 7.13
C LYS A 54 -18.19 5.53 6.95
N GLN A 55 -16.86 5.46 7.04
CA GLN A 55 -15.98 6.59 6.78
C GLN A 55 -15.63 6.70 5.29
N ILE A 56 -15.95 7.85 4.68
CA ILE A 56 -15.50 8.18 3.33
C ILE A 56 -14.18 8.96 3.45
N ARG A 57 -13.05 8.30 3.13
CA ARG A 57 -11.72 8.91 3.25
C ARG A 57 -11.31 9.78 2.06
N TYR A 58 -11.78 9.41 0.86
CA TYR A 58 -11.42 10.08 -0.39
C TYR A 58 -12.68 10.64 -1.06
N ALA A 59 -12.93 11.93 -0.83
CA ALA A 59 -14.15 12.60 -1.30
C ALA A 59 -14.24 12.62 -2.84
N SER A 60 -13.14 12.94 -3.53
CA SER A 60 -13.09 12.97 -5.00
C SER A 60 -13.46 11.62 -5.63
N ARG A 61 -12.88 10.52 -5.12
CA ARG A 61 -13.19 9.16 -5.60
C ARG A 61 -14.65 8.78 -5.37
N LYS A 62 -15.24 9.24 -4.26
CA LYS A 62 -16.66 9.03 -3.97
C LYS A 62 -17.54 9.78 -4.98
N ALA A 63 -17.27 11.05 -5.24
CA ALA A 63 -17.99 11.84 -6.23
C ALA A 63 -17.95 11.17 -7.61
N TYR A 64 -16.79 10.70 -8.05
CA TYR A 64 -16.67 9.99 -9.33
C TYR A 64 -17.43 8.66 -9.37
N ALA A 65 -17.48 7.93 -8.26
CA ALA A 65 -18.22 6.67 -8.17
C ALA A 65 -19.74 6.85 -8.16
N ASP A 66 -20.21 8.04 -7.77
CA ASP A 66 -21.62 8.39 -7.66
C ASP A 66 -22.18 8.89 -9.00
N THR A 67 -21.37 9.58 -9.82
CA THR A 67 -21.77 10.04 -11.16
C THR A 67 -21.62 8.99 -12.26
N ARG A 68 -20.79 7.96 -12.06
CA ARG A 68 -20.51 6.93 -13.08
C ARG A 68 -21.73 6.02 -13.35
N PRO A 69 -22.08 5.73 -14.61
CA PRO A 69 -23.24 4.90 -14.94
C PRO A 69 -23.13 3.47 -14.40
N ARG A 70 -24.24 2.97 -13.84
CA ARG A 70 -24.35 1.62 -13.29
C ARG A 70 -25.49 0.83 -13.92
N ILE A 71 -25.26 -0.46 -14.20
CA ILE A 71 -26.26 -1.42 -14.64
C ILE A 71 -26.26 -2.57 -13.63
N ARG A 72 -27.39 -2.79 -12.94
CA ARG A 72 -27.53 -3.82 -11.88
C ARG A 72 -26.43 -3.73 -10.80
N GLY A 73 -26.09 -2.51 -10.39
CA GLY A 73 -25.09 -2.22 -9.34
C GLY A 73 -23.62 -2.20 -9.79
N ARG A 74 -23.33 -2.64 -11.02
CA ARG A 74 -21.98 -2.70 -11.61
C ARG A 74 -21.74 -1.47 -12.47
N PHE A 75 -20.51 -0.97 -12.53
CA PHE A 75 -20.20 0.10 -13.49
C PHE A 75 -20.29 -0.41 -14.92
N ALA A 76 -20.93 0.37 -15.80
CA ALA A 76 -20.91 0.10 -17.23
C ALA A 76 -19.55 0.50 -17.82
N LYS A 77 -19.09 -0.24 -18.83
CA LYS A 77 -17.99 0.19 -19.69
C LYS A 77 -18.60 1.04 -20.79
N THR A 78 -18.22 2.31 -20.85
CA THR A 78 -18.62 3.20 -21.94
C THR A 78 -17.96 2.68 -23.23
N PRO A 79 -18.68 2.54 -24.34
CA PRO A 79 -18.09 2.13 -25.61
C PRO A 79 -17.02 3.14 -26.12
N GLU A 80 -17.09 4.38 -25.66
CA GLU A 80 -16.15 5.47 -26.00
C GLU A 80 -14.79 5.38 -25.28
N ASP A 81 -14.68 4.55 -24.23
CA ASP A 81 -13.39 4.28 -23.56
C ASP A 81 -12.50 3.30 -24.35
N LYS A 82 -12.81 3.06 -25.63
CA LYS A 82 -11.85 2.55 -26.61
C LYS A 82 -10.86 3.66 -26.91
N GLN A 83 -10.03 3.99 -25.93
CA GLN A 83 -8.78 4.70 -26.17
C GLN A 83 -8.12 4.01 -27.39
N PRO A 84 -7.83 4.74 -28.49
CA PRO A 84 -7.00 4.17 -29.52
C PRO A 84 -5.73 3.68 -28.82
N PRO A 85 -5.25 2.45 -29.13
CA PRO A 85 -4.10 1.89 -28.45
C PRO A 85 -3.00 2.94 -28.47
N LEU A 86 -2.53 3.34 -27.28
CA LEU A 86 -1.47 4.34 -27.17
C LEU A 86 -0.33 3.88 -28.07
N PRO A 87 0.22 4.77 -28.93
CA PRO A 87 1.36 4.40 -29.73
C PRO A 87 2.45 3.88 -28.79
N PRO A 88 3.12 2.77 -29.13
CA PRO A 88 4.19 2.24 -28.30
C PRO A 88 5.21 3.36 -28.07
N PRO A 89 5.73 3.50 -26.84
CA PRO A 89 6.70 4.54 -26.52
C PRO A 89 7.89 4.41 -27.47
N GLN A 90 8.16 5.46 -28.25
CA GLN A 90 9.11 5.40 -29.37
C GLN A 90 10.59 5.43 -28.96
N ASN A 91 10.94 5.34 -27.67
CA ASN A 91 12.35 5.34 -27.25
C ASN A 91 12.67 4.62 -25.91
N VAL A 92 12.32 3.35 -25.77
CA VAL A 92 12.72 2.58 -24.57
C VAL A 92 14.20 2.12 -24.57
N THR A 93 14.97 2.44 -25.61
CA THR A 93 16.37 1.97 -25.76
C THR A 93 17.41 2.79 -24.99
N GLY A 94 17.05 3.93 -24.38
CA GLY A 94 17.99 4.84 -23.73
C GLY A 94 18.25 4.61 -22.22
N TRP A 95 17.56 3.68 -21.58
CA TRP A 95 17.62 3.47 -20.12
C TRP A 95 18.50 2.31 -19.67
N PHE A 96 19.17 1.63 -20.62
CA PHE A 96 19.97 0.41 -20.38
C PHE A 96 21.46 0.56 -20.69
N LEU A 97 21.91 1.77 -21.06
CA LEU A 97 23.31 2.06 -21.41
C LEU A 97 23.86 3.17 -20.50
N SER A 98 24.07 2.86 -19.21
CA SER A 98 24.98 3.62 -18.33
C SER A 98 25.36 2.81 -17.10
#